data_AF-A0A1M3BU97-F1
#
_entry.id   AF-A0A1M3BU97-F1
#
_cell.length_a   1.000
_cell.length_b   1.000
_cell.length_c   1.000
_cell.angle_alpha   90.00
_cell.angle_beta   90.00
_cell.angle_gamma   90.00
#
_symmetry.space_group_name_H-M   'P 1'
#
loop_
_entity.id
_entity.type
_entity.pdbx_description
1 polymer ?
#
loop_
_entity_poly.entity_id
_entity_poly.type
_entity_poly.pdbx_seq_one_letter_code
_entity_poly.pdbx_strand_id
1 'polypeptide(L)'
;MNEITRIHIAKTAYDIEIAAKKQLEKYIKSLETYTQDSDVLTDIEIRMTELLNERGVKAGGVISSDDVAALRKQLGEPYEFADGEGDIAVGPVQEAGSRRIYRSVDDAVLGGVLSGVATYFNFNAVWARLGFIVLMFISFGFAALLYIVLWVILPPARTATEKLQLAGKDVTLESIKELNADEEKAPENRVAPVLQRVLSVVLGAGSAAGAVLTFLLVAWLVIAAATMNGQFMDLTNGFTGLGDGNAWIVWLVFGIVVFGLMLLTALFGLIAYAFFARKLTKRMVVSGIIITVLGIASVAATLSISTTQSWRVANETRSMMRETSANLPKEFSTVNSVKLSVKAKATDGSDTDFFAQYATIRYVVDEGPARYELTALPSAKPVVKVEGQAVSITLEVPSSFRNSFVQPILTVYGPAIATVVVDSGNGGSQLSYNGTTQDTLTVDSLHENSQISVAGSYQKVSVKGLGSVALDESTIQSLEVQAKSGLQVSAGTVRELNVTQPDVCAGGVTSENTSVRLYGITSGAMTYNGQSLPAETHRTGCASVVIEPSEDESMLQ
;
A
#
# COMPACT_ATOMS: atom_id res chain seq x y z
N MET A 1 -46.26 79.30 14.31
CA MET A 1 -46.72 77.91 14.14
C MET A 1 -46.56 77.63 12.65
N ASN A 2 -45.59 76.79 12.28
CA ASN A 2 -45.28 76.55 10.88
C ASN A 2 -46.36 75.66 10.27
N GLU A 3 -46.91 76.05 9.12
CA GLU A 3 -47.87 75.22 8.39
C GLU A 3 -47.14 74.03 7.77
N ILE A 4 -47.68 72.82 7.97
CA ILE A 4 -47.10 71.55 7.55
C ILE A 4 -48.03 70.90 6.53
N THR A 5 -47.46 70.30 5.48
CA THR A 5 -48.16 69.56 4.43
C THR A 5 -47.45 68.24 4.16
N ARG A 6 -48.02 67.36 3.34
CA ARG A 6 -47.43 66.04 3.04
C ARG A 6 -46.62 66.06 1.75
N ILE A 7 -45.51 65.33 1.73
CA ILE A 7 -44.66 65.08 0.56
C ILE A 7 -44.23 63.61 0.52
N HIS A 8 -43.97 63.09 -0.68
CA HIS A 8 -43.40 61.77 -0.90
C HIS A 8 -42.02 61.93 -1.55
N ILE A 9 -41.01 61.24 -1.01
CA ILE A 9 -39.65 61.17 -1.56
C ILE A 9 -39.37 59.68 -1.81
N ALA A 10 -39.10 59.29 -3.06
CA ALA A 10 -39.14 57.91 -3.52
C ALA A 10 -40.46 57.21 -3.12
N LYS A 11 -40.40 56.21 -2.23
CA LYS A 11 -41.56 55.46 -1.73
C LYS A 11 -41.90 55.77 -0.27
N THR A 12 -41.33 56.83 0.30
CA THR A 12 -41.50 57.18 1.72
C THR A 12 -42.28 58.49 1.87
N ALA A 13 -43.28 58.47 2.75
CA ALA A 13 -44.10 59.65 3.06
C ALA A 13 -43.50 60.44 4.24
N TYR A 14 -43.46 61.75 4.12
CA TYR A 14 -43.05 62.69 5.16
C TYR A 14 -44.06 63.83 5.28
N ASP A 15 -44.14 64.40 6.48
CA ASP A 15 -44.77 65.70 6.66
C ASP A 15 -43.66 66.77 6.51
N ILE A 16 -43.95 67.93 5.95
CA ILE A 16 -42.94 68.94 5.59
C ILE A 16 -43.49 70.35 5.80
N GLU A 17 -42.67 71.24 6.36
CA GLU A 17 -43.02 72.66 6.46
C GLU A 17 -43.20 73.28 5.07
N ILE A 18 -44.18 74.16 4.86
CA ILE A 18 -44.44 74.76 3.54
C ILE A 18 -43.20 75.47 2.96
N ALA A 19 -42.41 76.14 3.81
CA ALA A 19 -41.16 76.78 3.40
C ALA A 19 -40.10 75.76 2.94
N ALA A 20 -39.98 74.63 3.64
CA ALA A 20 -39.07 73.54 3.31
C ALA A 20 -39.49 72.82 2.02
N LYS A 21 -40.81 72.59 1.84
CA LYS A 21 -41.37 71.96 0.64
C LYS A 21 -40.99 72.73 -0.62
N LYS A 22 -41.15 74.06 -0.60
CA LYS A 22 -40.79 74.90 -1.75
C LYS A 22 -39.30 74.82 -2.09
N GLN A 23 -38.43 74.68 -1.09
CA GLN A 23 -36.99 74.56 -1.31
C GLN A 23 -36.62 73.18 -1.87
N LEU A 24 -37.21 72.12 -1.31
CA LEU A 24 -36.95 70.75 -1.72
C LEU A 24 -37.48 70.45 -3.12
N GLU A 25 -38.70 70.89 -3.46
CA GLU A 25 -39.25 70.76 -4.81
C GLU A 25 -38.42 71.52 -5.85
N LYS A 26 -37.92 72.70 -5.49
CA LYS A 26 -37.01 73.46 -6.36
C LYS A 26 -35.71 72.69 -6.61
N TYR A 27 -35.18 72.03 -5.59
CA TYR A 27 -33.95 71.25 -5.67
C TYR A 27 -34.13 69.95 -6.48
N ILE A 28 -35.19 69.17 -6.22
CA ILE A 28 -35.53 67.97 -7.00
C ILE A 28 -35.76 68.35 -8.47
N LYS A 29 -36.50 69.42 -8.73
CA LYS A 29 -36.74 69.90 -10.11
C LYS A 29 -35.46 70.34 -10.83
N SER A 30 -34.49 70.91 -10.10
CA SER A 30 -33.18 71.17 -10.70
C SER A 30 -32.46 69.87 -11.04
N LEU A 31 -32.48 68.86 -10.18
CA LEU A 31 -31.89 67.55 -10.45
C LEU A 31 -32.54 66.87 -11.66
N GLU A 32 -33.87 66.89 -11.77
CA GLU A 32 -34.62 66.39 -12.95
C GLU A 32 -34.19 67.05 -14.27
N THR A 33 -33.77 68.32 -14.23
CA THR A 33 -33.33 69.03 -15.44
C THR A 33 -31.97 68.53 -15.94
N TYR A 34 -31.10 68.05 -15.04
CA TYR A 34 -29.77 67.55 -15.38
C TYR A 34 -29.75 66.04 -15.59
N THR A 35 -30.58 65.32 -14.85
CA THR A 35 -30.69 63.87 -14.91
C THR A 35 -31.79 63.49 -15.89
N GLN A 36 -31.45 63.27 -17.17
CA GLN A 36 -32.38 62.80 -18.20
C GLN A 36 -32.83 61.32 -18.01
N ASP A 37 -32.38 60.68 -16.91
CA ASP A 37 -32.65 59.28 -16.57
C ASP A 37 -33.50 59.19 -15.28
N SER A 38 -34.67 58.57 -15.37
CA SER A 38 -35.59 58.40 -14.24
C SER A 38 -35.05 57.48 -13.15
N ASP A 39 -34.15 56.56 -13.49
CA ASP A 39 -33.61 55.59 -12.55
C ASP A 39 -32.58 56.27 -11.63
N VAL A 40 -31.76 57.16 -12.18
CA VAL A 40 -30.79 57.96 -11.43
C VAL A 40 -31.49 58.92 -10.46
N LEU A 41 -32.61 59.54 -10.87
CA LEU A 41 -33.41 60.38 -9.97
C LEU A 41 -33.96 59.55 -8.79
N THR A 42 -34.42 58.33 -9.07
CA THR A 42 -34.94 57.42 -8.04
C THR A 42 -33.85 57.03 -7.03
N ASP A 43 -32.62 56.76 -7.48
CA ASP A 43 -31.48 56.46 -6.60
C ASP A 43 -31.11 57.67 -5.72
N ILE A 44 -31.17 58.89 -6.27
CA ILE A 44 -30.92 60.12 -5.50
C ILE A 44 -32.02 60.33 -4.44
N GLU A 45 -33.29 60.10 -4.78
CA GLU A 45 -34.39 60.19 -3.82
C GLU A 45 -34.26 59.16 -2.68
N ILE A 46 -33.82 57.93 -2.98
CA ILE A 46 -33.50 56.92 -1.96
C ILE A 46 -32.39 57.44 -1.05
N ARG A 47 -31.32 57.99 -1.61
CA ARG A 47 -30.23 58.58 -0.81
C ARG A 47 -30.70 59.75 0.04
N MET A 48 -31.62 60.59 -0.45
CA MET A 48 -32.25 61.64 0.36
C MET A 48 -32.96 61.06 1.59
N THR A 49 -33.67 59.93 1.44
CA THR A 49 -34.34 59.27 2.57
C THR A 49 -33.36 58.70 3.59
N GLU A 50 -32.20 58.20 3.16
CA GLU A 50 -31.15 57.71 4.06
C GLU A 50 -30.57 58.85 4.89
N LEU A 51 -30.25 59.99 4.25
CA LEU A 51 -29.69 61.16 4.90
C LEU A 51 -30.67 61.83 5.89
N LEU A 52 -31.96 61.86 5.55
CA LEU A 52 -33.00 62.30 6.47
C LEU A 52 -33.05 61.43 7.73
N ASN A 53 -32.92 60.11 7.56
CA ASN A 53 -32.91 59.18 8.67
C ASN A 53 -31.64 59.31 9.54
N GLU A 54 -30.46 59.56 8.94
CA GLU A 54 -29.22 59.87 9.67
C GLU A 54 -29.36 61.14 10.53
N ARG A 55 -30.13 62.14 10.07
CA ARG A 55 -30.45 63.35 10.85
C ARG A 55 -31.56 63.17 11.88
N GLY A 56 -32.16 61.98 11.97
CA GLY A 56 -33.22 61.67 12.92
C GLY A 56 -34.64 61.95 12.42
N VAL A 57 -34.82 62.31 11.15
CA VAL A 57 -36.13 62.44 10.52
C VAL A 57 -36.58 61.06 10.03
N LYS A 58 -37.41 60.38 10.84
CA LYS A 58 -37.98 59.07 10.50
C LYS A 58 -39.10 59.21 9.46
N ALA A 59 -39.49 58.09 8.84
CA ALA A 59 -40.67 58.02 7.97
C ALA A 59 -41.91 58.56 8.70
N GLY A 60 -42.64 59.49 8.07
CA GLY A 60 -43.75 60.22 8.68
C GLY A 60 -43.36 61.37 9.62
N GLY A 61 -42.06 61.63 9.81
CA GLY A 61 -41.55 62.78 10.56
C GLY A 61 -41.71 64.08 9.79
N VAL A 62 -41.54 65.20 10.50
CA VAL A 62 -41.63 66.56 9.93
C VAL A 62 -40.26 67.01 9.41
N ILE A 63 -40.18 67.31 8.11
CA ILE A 63 -38.99 67.89 7.47
C ILE A 63 -39.02 69.41 7.64
N SER A 64 -37.98 69.96 8.25
CA SER A 64 -37.77 71.40 8.42
C SER A 64 -36.87 71.99 7.33
N SER A 65 -36.80 73.32 7.25
CA SER A 65 -35.91 73.99 6.28
C SER A 65 -34.42 73.69 6.55
N ASP A 66 -34.05 73.43 7.81
CA ASP A 66 -32.68 73.07 8.20
C ASP A 66 -32.29 71.67 7.70
N ASP A 67 -33.25 70.75 7.62
CA ASP A 67 -33.03 69.41 7.09
C ASP A 67 -32.82 69.45 5.58
N VAL A 68 -33.58 70.28 4.87
CA VAL A 68 -33.39 70.51 3.42
C VAL A 68 -32.03 71.16 3.14
N ALA A 69 -31.59 72.11 3.96
CA ALA A 69 -30.27 72.72 3.82
C ALA A 69 -29.13 71.71 4.06
N ALA A 70 -29.29 70.81 5.04
CA ALA A 70 -28.32 69.75 5.30
C ALA A 70 -28.26 68.72 4.17
N LEU A 71 -29.42 68.31 3.63
CA LEU A 71 -29.50 67.44 2.45
C LEU A 71 -28.72 68.03 1.27
N ARG A 72 -28.97 69.30 0.93
CA ARG A 72 -28.27 70.00 -0.16
C ARG A 72 -26.75 70.04 0.06
N LYS A 73 -26.32 70.28 1.30
CA LYS A 73 -24.89 70.31 1.63
C LYS A 73 -24.19 68.98 1.41
N GLN A 74 -24.88 67.86 1.66
CA GLN A 74 -24.29 66.52 1.58
C GLN A 74 -24.44 65.88 0.19
N LEU A 75 -25.49 66.25 -0.55
CA LEU A 75 -25.73 65.80 -1.94
C LEU A 75 -25.05 66.69 -2.99
N GLY A 76 -24.65 67.92 -2.63
CA GLY A 76 -24.04 68.88 -3.54
C GLY A 76 -25.06 69.74 -4.28
N GLU A 77 -24.61 70.80 -4.94
CA GLU A 77 -25.47 71.61 -5.81
C GLU A 77 -25.48 71.03 -7.24
N PRO A 78 -26.64 70.91 -7.91
CA PRO A 78 -26.79 70.31 -9.25
C PRO A 78 -25.85 70.89 -10.32
N TYR A 79 -25.35 72.12 -10.12
CA TYR A 79 -24.44 72.80 -11.04
C TYR A 79 -22.98 72.30 -10.92
N GLU A 80 -22.55 71.73 -9.79
CA GLU A 80 -21.19 71.18 -9.63
C GLU A 80 -20.95 69.91 -10.47
N PHE A 81 -22.01 69.36 -11.08
CA PHE A 81 -21.93 68.23 -12.01
C PHE A 81 -21.81 68.66 -13.48
N ALA A 82 -22.04 69.93 -13.80
CA ALA A 82 -22.01 70.45 -15.17
C ALA A 82 -20.62 70.93 -15.61
N ASP A 83 -19.75 71.26 -14.65
CA ASP A 83 -18.42 71.78 -14.89
C ASP A 83 -17.41 70.70 -14.52
N GLY A 84 -17.11 69.81 -15.47
CA GLY A 84 -16.17 68.72 -15.30
C GLY A 84 -14.76 69.20 -14.98
N GLU A 85 -14.44 69.37 -13.69
CA GLU A 85 -13.07 69.47 -13.17
C GLU A 85 -13.01 69.30 -11.62
N GLY A 86 -13.87 68.42 -11.07
CA GLY A 86 -13.82 67.99 -9.68
C GLY A 86 -13.32 66.55 -9.57
N ASP A 87 -12.03 66.38 -9.37
CA ASP A 87 -11.37 65.09 -9.16
C ASP A 87 -11.87 64.45 -7.84
N ILE A 88 -12.76 63.46 -7.93
CA ILE A 88 -12.97 62.52 -6.83
C ILE A 88 -11.75 61.59 -6.88
N ALA A 89 -10.78 61.83 -6.01
CA ALA A 89 -9.60 60.99 -5.86
C ALA A 89 -9.97 59.54 -5.52
N VAL A 90 -10.26 58.74 -6.54
CA VAL A 90 -10.14 57.29 -6.50
C VAL A 90 -8.65 57.03 -6.77
N GLY A 91 -7.97 56.43 -5.79
CA GLY A 91 -6.55 56.08 -5.89
C GLY A 91 -6.20 55.33 -7.19
N PRO A 92 -4.92 55.28 -7.58
CA PRO A 92 -4.49 54.96 -8.94
C PRO A 92 -5.19 53.69 -9.45
N VAL A 93 -5.92 53.84 -10.56
CA VAL A 93 -6.43 52.73 -11.36
C VAL A 93 -5.22 51.86 -11.71
N GLN A 94 -5.14 50.69 -11.09
CA GLN A 94 -4.08 49.73 -11.35
C GLN A 94 -4.19 49.28 -12.81
N GLU A 95 -3.16 49.62 -13.59
CA GLU A 95 -2.94 49.10 -14.93
C GLU A 95 -3.05 47.56 -14.94
N ALA A 96 -3.62 47.04 -16.03
CA ALA A 96 -3.79 45.64 -16.40
C ALA A 96 -2.96 44.65 -15.54
N GLY A 97 -3.62 44.02 -14.57
CA GLY A 97 -3.01 42.95 -13.78
C GLY A 97 -2.49 41.84 -14.69
N SER A 98 -1.17 41.63 -14.67
CA SER A 98 -0.48 40.59 -15.44
C SER A 98 -1.23 39.25 -15.36
N ARG A 99 -1.53 38.65 -16.52
CA ARG A 99 -2.27 37.38 -16.63
C ARG A 99 -1.56 36.31 -15.79
N ARG A 100 -2.29 35.69 -14.86
CA ARG A 100 -1.73 34.70 -13.94
C ARG A 100 -2.54 33.41 -13.99
N ILE A 101 -1.83 32.27 -13.93
CA ILE A 101 -2.47 30.95 -13.94
C ILE A 101 -3.05 30.67 -12.55
N TYR A 102 -4.35 30.39 -12.56
CA TYR A 102 -5.13 29.92 -11.42
C TYR A 102 -5.90 28.65 -11.83
N ARG A 103 -6.28 27.82 -10.86
CA ARG A 103 -7.29 26.77 -11.11
C ARG A 103 -8.69 27.38 -11.03
N SER A 104 -9.54 27.06 -12.01
CA SER A 104 -10.91 27.57 -12.09
C SER A 104 -11.83 26.75 -11.18
N VAL A 105 -12.63 27.42 -10.34
CA VAL A 105 -13.56 26.78 -9.40
C VAL A 105 -14.95 26.60 -10.03
N ASP A 106 -15.37 27.52 -10.89
CA ASP A 106 -16.74 27.59 -11.40
C ASP A 106 -17.09 26.46 -12.39
N ASP A 107 -16.09 25.93 -13.13
CA ASP A 107 -16.22 24.75 -13.99
C ASP A 107 -15.27 23.62 -13.53
N ALA A 108 -15.10 23.47 -12.21
CA ALA A 108 -14.22 22.44 -11.64
C ALA A 108 -14.89 21.06 -11.64
N VAL A 109 -14.31 20.11 -12.40
CA VAL A 109 -14.72 18.68 -12.35
C VAL A 109 -13.86 17.88 -11.38
N LEU A 110 -12.53 18.02 -11.47
CA LEU A 110 -11.55 17.37 -10.59
C LEU A 110 -10.54 18.40 -10.10
N GLY A 111 -10.90 19.24 -9.14
CA GLY A 111 -9.97 20.25 -8.60
C GLY A 111 -9.64 21.42 -9.55
N GLY A 112 -10.33 21.58 -10.68
CA GLY A 112 -10.34 22.82 -11.48
C GLY A 112 -9.09 23.12 -12.32
N VAL A 113 -8.10 22.23 -12.33
CA VAL A 113 -6.80 22.46 -12.98
C VAL A 113 -6.92 22.53 -14.50
N LEU A 114 -7.54 21.51 -15.13
CA LEU A 114 -7.71 21.51 -16.59
C LEU A 114 -8.61 22.65 -17.07
N SER A 115 -9.61 23.04 -16.27
CA SER A 115 -10.49 24.17 -16.56
C SER A 115 -9.71 25.48 -16.49
N GLY A 116 -8.88 25.67 -15.46
CA GLY A 116 -8.02 26.85 -15.32
C GLY A 116 -6.99 26.98 -16.45
N VAL A 117 -6.32 25.87 -16.80
CA VAL A 117 -5.37 25.84 -17.93
C VAL A 117 -6.10 26.18 -19.24
N ALA A 118 -7.28 25.61 -19.48
CA ALA A 118 -8.06 25.90 -20.69
C ALA A 118 -8.47 27.38 -20.78
N THR A 119 -8.95 27.98 -19.68
CA THR A 119 -9.30 29.40 -19.62
C THR A 119 -8.09 30.30 -19.83
N TYR A 120 -6.94 29.97 -19.23
CA TYR A 120 -5.70 30.72 -19.41
C TYR A 120 -5.20 30.70 -20.87
N PHE A 121 -5.33 29.57 -21.57
CA PHE A 121 -4.96 29.47 -22.99
C PHE A 121 -6.09 29.87 -23.96
N ASN A 122 -7.23 30.35 -23.45
CA ASN A 122 -8.40 30.72 -24.25
C ASN A 122 -8.91 29.57 -25.16
N PHE A 123 -8.85 28.33 -24.66
CA PHE A 123 -9.30 27.13 -25.37
C PHE A 123 -10.39 26.39 -24.60
N ASN A 124 -11.14 25.51 -25.26
CA ASN A 124 -12.29 24.84 -24.66
C ASN A 124 -11.85 23.73 -23.67
N ALA A 125 -12.33 23.84 -22.42
CA ALA A 125 -12.01 22.93 -21.32
C ALA A 125 -12.36 21.46 -21.61
N VAL A 126 -13.34 21.19 -22.47
CA VAL A 126 -13.72 19.81 -22.88
C VAL A 126 -12.57 19.12 -23.63
N TRP A 127 -11.89 19.84 -24.51
CA TRP A 127 -10.77 19.29 -25.28
C TRP A 127 -9.52 19.11 -24.40
N ALA A 128 -9.27 20.03 -23.46
CA ALA A 128 -8.22 19.85 -22.46
C ALA A 128 -8.44 18.59 -21.62
N ARG A 129 -9.70 18.30 -21.24
CA ARG A 129 -10.09 17.07 -20.53
C ARG A 129 -9.86 15.82 -21.38
N LEU A 130 -10.28 15.84 -22.64
CA LEU A 130 -10.11 14.68 -23.53
C LEU A 130 -8.63 14.39 -23.82
N GLY A 131 -7.82 15.44 -24.06
CA GLY A 131 -6.38 15.33 -24.23
C GLY A 131 -5.69 14.75 -22.99
N PHE A 132 -6.10 15.18 -21.78
CA PHE A 132 -5.56 14.63 -20.54
C PHE A 132 -5.86 13.13 -20.37
N ILE A 133 -7.07 12.68 -20.72
CA ILE A 133 -7.43 11.25 -20.68
C ILE A 133 -6.52 10.46 -21.63
N VAL A 134 -6.35 10.93 -22.87
CA VAL A 134 -5.45 10.28 -23.84
C VAL A 134 -4.01 10.25 -23.31
N LEU A 135 -3.54 11.35 -22.75
CA LEU A 135 -2.20 11.45 -22.15
C LEU A 135 -2.03 10.48 -20.98
N MET A 136 -3.06 10.26 -20.16
CA MET A 136 -3.04 9.30 -19.06
C MET A 136 -2.79 7.86 -19.54
N PHE A 137 -3.36 7.48 -20.68
CA PHE A 137 -3.13 6.17 -21.29
C PHE A 137 -1.75 6.05 -21.93
N ILE A 138 -1.27 7.09 -22.61
CA ILE A 138 0.06 7.09 -23.24
C ILE A 138 1.18 7.07 -22.20
N SER A 139 0.98 7.79 -21.08
CA SER A 139 2.01 7.99 -20.07
C SER A 139 2.02 6.95 -18.94
N PHE A 140 1.26 5.85 -19.08
CA PHE A 140 1.13 4.81 -18.05
C PHE A 140 0.84 5.37 -16.64
N GLY A 141 -0.02 6.40 -16.55
CA GLY A 141 -0.40 7.01 -15.28
C GLY A 141 0.54 8.10 -14.75
N PHE A 142 1.69 8.38 -15.38
CA PHE A 142 2.56 9.50 -14.97
C PHE A 142 1.85 10.86 -15.07
N ALA A 143 0.96 11.03 -16.05
CA ALA A 143 0.14 12.25 -16.17
C ALA A 143 -0.76 12.49 -14.94
N ALA A 144 -1.17 11.44 -14.21
CA ALA A 144 -1.94 11.58 -12.97
C ALA A 144 -1.09 12.17 -11.83
N LEU A 145 0.19 11.78 -11.73
CA LEU A 145 1.11 12.39 -10.76
C LEU A 145 1.36 13.87 -11.07
N LEU A 146 1.59 14.19 -12.34
CA LEU A 146 1.76 15.58 -12.79
C LEU A 146 0.50 16.42 -12.48
N TYR A 147 -0.68 15.82 -12.63
CA TYR A 147 -1.95 16.47 -12.26
C TYR A 147 -2.02 16.82 -10.78
N ILE A 148 -1.64 15.90 -9.90
CA ILE A 148 -1.64 16.11 -8.44
C ILE A 148 -0.65 17.22 -8.06
N VAL A 149 0.54 17.22 -8.66
CA VAL A 149 1.55 18.28 -8.45
C VAL A 149 0.98 19.65 -8.86
N LEU A 150 0.38 19.74 -10.05
CA LEU A 150 -0.21 20.98 -10.55
C LEU A 150 -1.42 21.43 -9.71
N TRP A 151 -2.19 20.49 -9.15
CA TRP A 151 -3.31 20.78 -8.26
C TRP A 151 -2.89 21.38 -6.91
N VAL A 152 -1.72 20.99 -6.39
CA VAL A 152 -1.14 21.53 -5.15
C VAL A 152 -0.50 22.91 -5.39
N ILE A 153 0.20 23.07 -6.52
CA ILE A 153 0.93 24.32 -6.83
C ILE A 153 -0.02 25.45 -7.24
N LEU A 154 -1.08 25.16 -8.01
CA LEU A 154 -1.96 26.20 -8.54
C LEU A 154 -3.03 26.63 -7.52
N PRO A 155 -3.08 27.92 -7.13
CA PRO A 155 -4.12 28.42 -6.23
C PRO A 155 -5.49 28.52 -6.94
N PRO A 156 -6.62 28.32 -6.21
CA PRO A 156 -7.96 28.53 -6.74
C PRO A 156 -8.27 30.01 -6.97
N ALA A 157 -8.80 30.37 -8.14
CA ALA A 157 -9.39 31.69 -8.37
C ALA A 157 -10.73 31.80 -7.63
N ARG A 158 -10.79 32.62 -6.58
CA ARG A 158 -12.00 32.82 -5.76
C ARG A 158 -12.57 34.22 -5.89
N THR A 159 -11.71 35.22 -6.11
CA THR A 159 -12.14 36.61 -6.24
C THR A 159 -12.46 36.96 -7.69
N ALA A 160 -13.37 37.93 -7.91
CA ALA A 160 -13.71 38.41 -9.26
C ALA A 160 -12.45 38.91 -10.01
N THR A 161 -11.53 39.57 -9.29
CA THR A 161 -10.24 40.00 -9.81
C THR A 161 -9.37 38.84 -10.30
N GLU A 162 -9.25 37.76 -9.52
CA GLU A 162 -8.48 36.57 -9.92
C GLU A 162 -9.11 35.85 -11.12
N LYS A 163 -10.45 35.81 -11.20
CA LYS A 163 -11.18 35.25 -12.34
C LYS A 163 -10.95 36.05 -13.62
N LEU A 164 -10.96 37.38 -13.54
CA LEU A 164 -10.60 38.27 -14.65
C LEU A 164 -9.14 38.09 -15.07
N GLN A 165 -8.21 38.00 -14.11
CA GLN A 165 -6.79 37.77 -14.38
C GLN A 165 -6.52 36.39 -15.03
N LEU A 166 -7.26 35.34 -14.63
CA LEU A 166 -7.19 34.02 -15.26
C LEU A 166 -7.68 34.08 -16.71
N ALA A 167 -8.81 34.76 -16.94
CA ALA A 167 -9.39 34.95 -18.26
C ALA A 167 -8.54 35.88 -19.14
N GLY A 168 -7.68 36.71 -18.54
CA GLY A 168 -6.92 37.76 -19.25
C GLY A 168 -7.78 38.95 -19.66
N LYS A 169 -8.85 39.24 -18.90
CA LYS A 169 -9.69 40.42 -19.03
C LYS A 169 -9.21 41.52 -18.08
N ASP A 170 -9.41 42.79 -18.46
CA ASP A 170 -9.04 43.93 -17.62
C ASP A 170 -9.88 43.99 -16.34
N VAL A 171 -9.26 44.41 -15.23
CA VAL A 171 -9.92 44.50 -13.92
C VAL A 171 -10.60 45.87 -13.81
N THR A 172 -11.75 46.01 -14.46
CA THR A 172 -12.57 47.23 -14.41
C THR A 172 -13.92 46.97 -13.72
N LEU A 173 -14.58 48.03 -13.25
CA LEU A 173 -15.91 47.94 -12.65
C LEU A 173 -16.95 47.33 -13.61
N GLU A 174 -16.84 47.64 -14.90
CA GLU A 174 -17.68 47.07 -15.95
C GLU A 174 -17.44 45.57 -16.10
N SER A 175 -16.18 45.14 -16.17
CA SER A 175 -15.83 43.71 -16.29
C SER A 175 -16.22 42.89 -15.05
N ILE A 176 -16.18 43.50 -13.85
CA ILE A 176 -16.67 42.86 -12.62
C ILE A 176 -18.21 42.73 -12.65
N LYS A 177 -18.93 43.77 -13.10
CA LYS A 177 -20.39 43.73 -13.24
C LYS A 177 -20.83 42.71 -14.30
N GLU A 178 -20.13 42.64 -15.42
CA GLU A 178 -20.34 41.62 -16.46
C GLU A 178 -20.12 40.20 -15.94
N LEU A 179 -19.03 39.94 -15.21
CA LEU A 179 -18.80 38.62 -14.61
C LEU A 179 -19.89 38.20 -13.64
N ASN A 180 -20.32 39.11 -12.76
CA ASN A 180 -21.37 38.81 -11.79
C ASN A 180 -22.71 38.54 -12.49
N ALA A 181 -23.03 39.29 -13.55
CA ALA A 181 -24.24 39.08 -14.34
C ALA A 181 -24.20 37.76 -15.14
N ASP A 182 -23.01 37.32 -15.59
CA ASP A 182 -22.81 36.04 -16.27
C ASP A 182 -22.90 34.85 -15.28
N GLU A 183 -22.42 35.01 -14.04
CA GLU A 183 -22.58 34.02 -12.97
C GLU A 183 -24.04 33.83 -12.57
N GLU A 184 -24.82 34.91 -12.45
CA GLU A 184 -26.25 34.85 -12.11
C GLU A 184 -27.08 34.15 -13.20
N LYS A 185 -26.66 34.24 -14.47
CA LYS A 185 -27.29 33.57 -15.61
C LYS A 185 -26.82 32.13 -15.84
N ALA A 186 -25.79 31.67 -15.13
CA ALA A 186 -25.24 30.33 -15.33
C ALA A 186 -26.12 29.26 -14.65
N PRO A 187 -26.69 28.29 -15.41
CA PRO A 187 -27.49 27.23 -14.81
C PRO A 187 -26.63 26.31 -13.92
N GLU A 188 -27.07 26.14 -12.67
CA GLU A 188 -26.42 25.39 -11.58
C GLU A 188 -25.98 23.95 -11.94
N ASN A 189 -26.63 23.34 -12.94
CA ASN A 189 -26.44 21.92 -13.30
C ASN A 189 -25.44 21.64 -14.44
N ARG A 190 -24.59 22.58 -14.88
CA ARG A 190 -23.63 22.33 -15.99
C ARG A 190 -22.55 21.30 -15.67
N VAL A 191 -22.15 21.16 -14.41
CA VAL A 191 -21.02 20.32 -13.99
C VAL A 191 -21.38 18.83 -13.95
N ALA A 192 -22.59 18.48 -13.49
CA ALA A 192 -23.06 17.10 -13.37
C ALA A 192 -23.00 16.28 -14.68
N PRO A 193 -23.51 16.75 -15.84
CA PRO A 193 -23.46 15.98 -17.07
C PRO A 193 -22.04 15.84 -17.63
N VAL A 194 -21.13 16.78 -17.33
CA VAL A 194 -19.73 16.70 -17.80
C VAL A 194 -18.90 15.76 -16.94
N LEU A 195 -19.05 15.79 -15.62
CA LEU A 195 -18.44 14.82 -14.72
C LEU A 195 -18.87 13.39 -15.07
N GLN A 196 -20.15 13.16 -15.32
CA GLN A 196 -20.66 11.86 -15.74
C GLN A 196 -20.04 11.39 -17.07
N ARG A 197 -19.83 12.30 -18.04
CA ARG A 197 -19.16 11.98 -19.31
C ARG A 197 -17.71 11.59 -19.09
N VAL A 198 -16.95 12.37 -18.31
CA VAL A 198 -15.54 12.09 -18.02
C VAL A 198 -15.41 10.77 -17.27
N LEU A 199 -16.22 10.57 -16.23
CA LEU A 199 -16.22 9.34 -15.44
C LEU A 199 -16.54 8.11 -16.30
N SER A 200 -17.54 8.22 -17.20
CA SER A 200 -17.87 7.12 -18.13
C SER A 200 -16.71 6.77 -19.07
N VAL A 201 -15.95 7.76 -19.53
CA VAL A 201 -14.80 7.52 -20.42
C VAL A 201 -13.63 6.92 -19.64
N VAL A 202 -13.33 7.43 -18.44
CA VAL A 202 -12.23 6.93 -17.61
C VAL A 202 -12.49 5.50 -17.13
N LEU A 203 -13.67 5.22 -16.58
CA LEU A 203 -14.05 3.88 -16.13
C LEU A 203 -14.19 2.90 -17.31
N GLY A 204 -14.78 3.35 -18.43
CA GLY A 204 -14.89 2.55 -19.65
C GLY A 204 -13.53 2.18 -20.22
N ALA A 205 -12.62 3.14 -20.37
CA ALA A 205 -11.28 2.89 -20.90
C ALA A 205 -10.41 2.08 -19.93
N GLY A 206 -10.53 2.28 -18.61
CA GLY A 206 -9.87 1.45 -17.60
C GLY A 206 -10.31 -0.01 -17.68
N SER A 207 -11.62 -0.26 -17.77
CA SER A 207 -12.13 -1.63 -17.95
C SER A 207 -11.77 -2.24 -19.32
N ALA A 208 -11.71 -1.45 -20.40
CA ALA A 208 -11.24 -1.93 -21.70
C ALA A 208 -9.76 -2.34 -21.66
N ALA A 209 -8.92 -1.53 -21.01
CA ALA A 209 -7.51 -1.89 -20.76
C ALA A 209 -7.42 -3.18 -19.92
N GLY A 210 -8.24 -3.31 -18.88
CA GLY A 210 -8.37 -4.54 -18.09
C GLY A 210 -8.67 -5.76 -18.96
N ALA A 211 -9.67 -5.67 -19.84
CA ALA A 211 -10.02 -6.76 -20.77
C ALA A 211 -8.87 -7.13 -21.71
N VAL A 212 -8.14 -6.14 -22.25
CA VAL A 212 -6.99 -6.38 -23.12
C VAL A 212 -5.86 -7.08 -22.35
N LEU A 213 -5.54 -6.59 -21.14
CA LEU A 213 -4.50 -7.18 -20.31
C LEU A 213 -4.82 -8.63 -19.92
N THR A 214 -6.07 -8.91 -19.51
CA THR A 214 -6.48 -10.27 -19.16
C THR A 214 -6.49 -11.19 -20.39
N PHE A 215 -6.90 -10.68 -21.55
CA PHE A 215 -6.84 -11.44 -22.80
C PHE A 215 -5.41 -11.79 -23.20
N LEU A 216 -4.49 -10.82 -23.14
CA LEU A 216 -3.07 -11.04 -23.42
C LEU A 216 -2.46 -12.05 -22.44
N LEU A 217 -2.82 -11.98 -21.16
CA LEU A 217 -2.39 -12.94 -20.15
C LEU A 217 -2.92 -14.35 -20.45
N VAL A 218 -4.19 -14.49 -20.83
CA VAL A 218 -4.76 -15.78 -21.25
C VAL A 218 -4.03 -16.33 -22.47
N ALA A 219 -3.81 -15.50 -23.50
CA ALA A 219 -3.09 -15.91 -24.70
C ALA A 219 -1.66 -16.36 -24.37
N TRP A 220 -0.96 -15.60 -23.53
CA TRP A 220 0.38 -15.95 -23.07
C TRP A 220 0.39 -17.27 -22.31
N LEU A 221 -0.54 -17.48 -21.37
CA LEU A 221 -0.64 -18.74 -20.61
C LEU A 221 -0.88 -19.95 -21.52
N VAL A 222 -1.80 -19.83 -22.49
CA VAL A 222 -2.11 -20.91 -23.44
C VAL A 222 -0.91 -21.21 -24.35
N ILE A 223 -0.23 -20.17 -24.84
CA ILE A 223 0.98 -20.35 -25.68
C ILE A 223 2.12 -20.96 -24.86
N ALA A 224 2.35 -20.49 -23.63
CA ALA A 224 3.37 -21.04 -22.75
C ALA A 224 3.11 -22.53 -22.46
N ALA A 225 1.86 -22.89 -22.14
CA ALA A 225 1.48 -24.28 -21.92
C ALA A 225 1.67 -25.17 -23.18
N ALA A 226 1.38 -24.63 -24.37
CA ALA A 226 1.55 -25.35 -25.63
C ALA A 226 3.02 -25.50 -26.07
N THR A 227 3.85 -24.49 -25.83
CA THR A 227 5.25 -24.44 -26.32
C THR A 227 6.26 -25.01 -25.33
N MET A 228 6.01 -24.86 -24.04
CA MET A 228 6.93 -25.21 -22.95
C MET A 228 6.35 -26.34 -22.09
N ASN A 229 5.77 -27.38 -22.71
CA ASN A 229 5.03 -28.43 -22.01
C ASN A 229 5.81 -29.03 -20.80
N GLY A 230 7.09 -29.40 -20.98
CA GLY A 230 7.91 -29.95 -19.89
C GLY A 230 8.13 -28.97 -18.72
N GLN A 231 8.57 -27.74 -19.02
CA GLN A 231 8.82 -26.71 -18.00
C GLN A 231 7.53 -26.26 -17.32
N PHE A 232 6.43 -26.18 -18.07
CA PHE A 232 5.10 -25.89 -17.56
C PHE A 232 4.64 -26.97 -16.57
N MET A 233 4.83 -28.25 -16.92
CA MET A 233 4.52 -29.37 -16.03
C MET A 233 5.35 -29.34 -14.75
N ASP A 234 6.65 -29.05 -14.82
CA ASP A 234 7.48 -28.92 -13.60
C ASP A 234 7.06 -27.73 -12.73
N LEU A 235 6.76 -26.57 -13.32
CA LEU A 235 6.32 -25.38 -12.61
C LEU A 235 4.96 -25.61 -11.91
N THR A 236 4.01 -26.21 -12.63
CA THR A 236 2.67 -26.51 -12.10
C THR A 236 2.69 -27.63 -11.07
N ASN A 237 3.52 -28.66 -11.25
CA ASN A 237 3.74 -29.69 -10.25
C ASN A 237 4.41 -29.11 -8.98
N GLY A 238 5.30 -28.14 -9.13
CA GLY A 238 5.87 -27.40 -8.01
C GLY A 238 4.81 -26.62 -7.21
N PHE A 239 3.82 -26.04 -7.88
CA PHE A 239 2.74 -25.28 -7.23
C PHE A 239 1.63 -26.17 -6.65
N THR A 240 1.33 -27.30 -7.30
CA THR A 240 0.18 -28.16 -6.94
C THR A 240 0.57 -29.40 -6.13
N GLY A 241 1.84 -29.81 -6.15
CA GLY A 241 2.34 -31.00 -5.44
C GLY A 241 1.80 -32.32 -5.97
N LEU A 242 1.25 -32.36 -7.20
CA LEU A 242 0.50 -33.51 -7.72
C LEU A 242 1.37 -34.65 -8.28
N GLY A 243 2.67 -34.42 -8.46
CA GLY A 243 3.60 -35.40 -9.01
C GLY A 243 3.35 -35.75 -10.48
N ASP A 244 4.30 -36.47 -11.10
CA ASP A 244 4.31 -36.69 -12.56
C ASP A 244 3.20 -37.64 -13.05
N GLY A 245 2.59 -38.45 -12.16
CA GLY A 245 1.53 -39.40 -12.49
C GLY A 245 0.13 -38.78 -12.72
N ASN A 246 -0.06 -37.51 -12.37
CA ASN A 246 -1.37 -36.85 -12.34
C ASN A 246 -1.52 -35.73 -13.38
N ALA A 247 -0.76 -35.81 -14.47
CA ALA A 247 -0.70 -34.76 -15.50
C ALA A 247 -2.08 -34.34 -16.04
N TRP A 248 -3.03 -35.28 -16.17
CA TRP A 248 -4.38 -34.96 -16.66
C TRP A 248 -5.15 -34.00 -15.74
N ILE A 249 -4.91 -34.04 -14.42
CA ILE A 249 -5.54 -33.13 -13.48
C ILE A 249 -4.91 -31.74 -13.61
N VAL A 250 -3.59 -31.67 -13.75
CA VAL A 250 -2.89 -30.40 -13.97
C VAL A 250 -3.49 -29.67 -15.17
N TRP A 251 -3.75 -30.39 -16.27
CA TRP A 251 -4.43 -29.85 -17.45
C TRP A 251 -5.89 -29.46 -17.19
N LEU A 252 -6.62 -30.23 -16.40
CA LEU A 252 -7.99 -29.89 -15.99
C LEU A 252 -8.00 -28.58 -15.19
N VAL A 253 -7.15 -28.47 -14.17
CA VAL A 253 -7.03 -27.26 -13.32
C VAL A 253 -6.61 -26.06 -14.16
N PHE A 254 -5.63 -26.23 -15.05
CA PHE A 254 -5.22 -25.17 -15.98
C PHE A 254 -6.38 -24.73 -16.87
N GLY A 255 -7.16 -25.68 -17.40
CA GLY A 255 -8.37 -25.37 -18.18
C GLY A 255 -9.40 -24.57 -17.39
N ILE A 256 -9.63 -24.90 -16.11
CA ILE A 256 -10.52 -24.13 -15.22
C ILE A 256 -9.99 -22.72 -14.99
N VAL A 257 -8.68 -22.55 -14.76
CA VAL A 257 -8.05 -21.23 -14.57
C VAL A 257 -8.18 -20.39 -15.84
N VAL A 258 -7.86 -20.94 -17.00
CA VAL A 258 -8.02 -20.26 -18.30
C VAL A 258 -9.48 -19.87 -18.51
N PHE A 259 -10.43 -20.76 -18.21
CA PHE A 259 -11.86 -20.46 -18.31
C PHE A 259 -12.28 -19.31 -17.38
N GLY A 260 -11.80 -19.31 -16.12
CA GLY A 260 -12.04 -18.22 -15.17
C GLY A 260 -11.49 -16.87 -15.66
N LEU A 261 -10.30 -16.87 -16.26
CA LEU A 261 -9.69 -15.67 -16.83
C LEU A 261 -10.38 -15.18 -18.12
N MET A 262 -10.92 -16.09 -18.93
CA MET A 262 -11.77 -15.73 -20.07
C MET A 262 -13.08 -15.08 -19.61
N LEU A 263 -13.68 -15.59 -18.53
CA LEU A 263 -14.84 -14.96 -17.89
C LEU A 263 -14.52 -13.57 -17.34
N LEU A 264 -13.36 -13.39 -16.70
CA LEU A 264 -12.90 -12.08 -16.24
C LEU A 264 -12.72 -11.09 -17.40
N THR A 265 -12.15 -11.57 -18.52
CA THR A 265 -12.04 -10.77 -19.76
C THR A 265 -13.41 -10.35 -20.29
N ALA A 266 -14.38 -11.27 -20.30
CA ALA A 266 -15.75 -10.98 -20.69
C ALA A 266 -16.44 -9.99 -19.74
N LEU A 267 -16.17 -10.07 -18.43
CA LEU A 267 -16.68 -9.14 -17.43
C LEU A 267 -16.16 -7.73 -17.67
N PHE A 268 -14.85 -7.56 -17.85
CA PHE A 268 -14.24 -6.27 -18.16
C PHE A 268 -14.75 -5.70 -19.48
N GLY A 269 -14.91 -6.54 -20.51
CA GLY A 269 -15.52 -6.14 -21.79
C GLY A 269 -16.96 -5.67 -21.65
N LEU A 270 -17.77 -6.37 -20.84
CA LEU A 270 -19.16 -5.99 -20.57
C LEU A 270 -19.25 -4.66 -19.81
N ILE A 271 -18.38 -4.45 -18.82
CA ILE A 271 -18.29 -3.21 -18.06
C ILE A 271 -17.86 -2.06 -18.98
N ALA A 272 -16.83 -2.27 -19.81
CA ALA A 272 -16.36 -1.28 -20.77
C ALA A 272 -17.49 -0.87 -21.72
N TYR A 273 -18.19 -1.86 -22.29
CA TYR A 273 -19.33 -1.61 -23.16
C TYR A 273 -20.43 -0.83 -22.46
N ALA A 274 -20.78 -1.15 -21.20
CA ALA A 274 -21.79 -0.44 -20.43
C ALA A 274 -21.46 1.06 -20.27
N PHE A 275 -20.20 1.36 -19.97
CA PHE A 275 -19.73 2.73 -19.79
C PHE A 275 -19.66 3.51 -21.12
N PHE A 276 -19.15 2.90 -22.19
CA PHE A 276 -19.08 3.56 -23.50
C PHE A 276 -20.45 3.75 -24.17
N ALA A 277 -21.31 2.73 -24.09
CA ALA A 277 -22.68 2.81 -24.61
C ALA A 277 -23.60 3.67 -23.73
N ARG A 278 -23.15 4.03 -22.51
CA ARG A 278 -23.91 4.78 -21.49
C ARG A 278 -25.29 4.20 -21.22
N LYS A 279 -25.41 2.87 -21.32
CA LYS A 279 -26.66 2.14 -21.17
C LYS A 279 -26.39 0.89 -20.35
N LEU A 280 -27.04 0.81 -19.20
CA LEU A 280 -27.05 -0.39 -18.37
C LEU A 280 -28.39 -1.09 -18.56
N THR A 281 -28.42 -2.15 -19.37
CA THR A 281 -29.64 -2.93 -19.58
C THR A 281 -29.76 -4.03 -18.53
N LYS A 282 -31.00 -4.45 -18.19
CA LYS A 282 -31.23 -5.58 -17.28
C LYS A 282 -30.48 -6.84 -17.71
N ARG A 283 -30.42 -7.10 -19.03
CA ARG A 283 -29.69 -8.24 -19.60
C ARG A 283 -28.20 -8.19 -19.26
N MET A 284 -27.57 -7.03 -19.35
CA MET A 284 -26.16 -6.87 -19.03
C MET A 284 -25.86 -7.08 -17.55
N VAL A 285 -26.74 -6.61 -16.66
CA VAL A 285 -26.60 -6.85 -15.22
C VAL A 285 -26.69 -8.35 -14.93
N VAL A 286 -27.69 -9.03 -15.51
CA VAL A 286 -27.86 -10.49 -15.35
C VAL A 286 -26.64 -11.25 -15.89
N SER A 287 -26.14 -10.89 -17.08
CA SER A 287 -24.91 -11.49 -17.64
C SER A 287 -23.69 -11.25 -16.75
N GLY A 288 -23.51 -10.04 -16.22
CA GLY A 288 -22.41 -9.72 -15.30
C GLY A 288 -22.45 -10.54 -14.01
N ILE A 289 -23.64 -10.74 -13.43
CA ILE A 289 -23.84 -11.59 -12.25
C ILE A 289 -23.48 -13.04 -12.59
N ILE A 290 -23.99 -13.58 -13.71
CA ILE A 290 -23.69 -14.96 -14.14
C ILE A 290 -22.19 -15.17 -14.33
N ILE A 291 -21.52 -14.25 -15.04
CA ILE A 291 -20.07 -14.30 -15.27
C ILE A 291 -19.31 -14.30 -13.94
N THR A 292 -19.72 -13.46 -13.00
CA THR A 292 -19.07 -13.35 -11.68
C THR A 292 -19.27 -14.64 -10.87
N VAL A 293 -20.48 -15.19 -10.83
CA VAL A 293 -20.78 -16.45 -10.12
C VAL A 293 -19.99 -17.61 -10.72
N LEU A 294 -19.93 -17.70 -12.06
CA LEU A 294 -19.13 -18.73 -12.74
C LEU A 294 -17.62 -18.55 -12.50
N GLY A 295 -17.13 -17.31 -12.46
CA GLY A 295 -15.74 -17.01 -12.14
C GLY A 295 -15.38 -17.45 -10.71
N ILE A 296 -16.22 -17.12 -9.72
CA ILE A 296 -16.03 -17.57 -8.33
C ILE A 296 -16.06 -19.10 -8.25
N ALA A 297 -17.01 -19.74 -8.94
CA ALA A 297 -17.10 -21.20 -8.99
C ALA A 297 -15.84 -21.84 -9.60
N SER A 298 -15.24 -21.25 -10.65
CA SER A 298 -13.98 -21.74 -11.21
C SER A 298 -12.83 -21.68 -10.21
N VAL A 299 -12.69 -20.58 -9.46
CA VAL A 299 -11.64 -20.43 -8.44
C VAL A 299 -11.86 -21.45 -7.31
N ALA A 300 -13.09 -21.59 -6.83
CA ALA A 300 -13.44 -22.56 -5.80
C ALA A 300 -13.17 -24.00 -6.25
N ALA A 301 -13.46 -24.34 -7.52
CA ALA A 301 -13.19 -25.65 -8.08
C ALA A 301 -11.68 -25.94 -8.14
N THR A 302 -10.87 -24.99 -8.59
CA THR A 302 -9.41 -25.11 -8.60
C THR A 302 -8.87 -25.38 -7.20
N LEU A 303 -9.25 -24.56 -6.21
CA LEU A 303 -8.82 -24.73 -4.82
C LEU A 303 -9.26 -26.08 -4.23
N SER A 304 -10.49 -26.50 -4.52
CA SER A 304 -11.03 -27.78 -4.02
C SER A 304 -10.30 -28.98 -4.64
N ILE A 305 -10.03 -28.96 -5.95
CA ILE A 305 -9.30 -30.04 -6.63
C ILE A 305 -7.87 -30.12 -6.10
N SER A 306 -7.17 -28.98 -6.01
CA SER A 306 -5.79 -28.95 -5.49
C SER A 306 -5.72 -29.48 -4.06
N THR A 307 -6.54 -28.98 -3.14
CA THR A 307 -6.51 -29.39 -1.73
C THR A 307 -6.89 -30.86 -1.52
N THR A 308 -7.96 -31.34 -2.16
CA THR A 308 -8.39 -32.74 -2.03
C THR A 308 -7.35 -33.71 -2.59
N GLN A 309 -6.65 -33.34 -3.66
CA GLN A 309 -5.60 -34.18 -4.21
C GLN A 309 -4.33 -34.15 -3.41
N SER A 310 -3.87 -32.99 -2.94
CA SER A 310 -2.74 -32.92 -2.03
C SER A 310 -3.00 -33.81 -0.80
N TRP A 311 -4.23 -33.83 -0.29
CA TRP A 311 -4.63 -34.69 0.82
C TRP A 311 -4.60 -36.18 0.47
N ARG A 312 -5.13 -36.58 -0.71
CA ARG A 312 -5.06 -37.96 -1.19
C ARG A 312 -3.62 -38.43 -1.37
N VAL A 313 -2.81 -37.66 -2.08
CA VAL A 313 -1.40 -37.98 -2.32
C VAL A 313 -0.65 -38.08 -0.99
N ALA A 314 -0.89 -37.18 -0.03
CA ALA A 314 -0.29 -37.25 1.30
C ALA A 314 -0.70 -38.53 2.05
N ASN A 315 -1.98 -38.90 2.04
CA ASN A 315 -2.47 -40.13 2.69
C ASN A 315 -1.93 -41.40 2.04
N GLU A 316 -1.94 -41.46 0.71
CA GLU A 316 -1.36 -42.57 -0.05
C GLU A 316 0.14 -42.70 0.24
N THR A 317 0.87 -41.57 0.22
CA THR A 317 2.31 -41.54 0.54
C THR A 317 2.57 -42.00 1.98
N ARG A 318 1.77 -41.56 2.96
CA ARG A 318 1.86 -42.04 4.35
C ARG A 318 1.63 -43.54 4.48
N SER A 319 0.66 -44.08 3.76
CA SER A 319 0.39 -45.52 3.76
C SER A 319 1.51 -46.36 3.13
N MET A 320 2.32 -45.75 2.26
CA MET A 320 3.47 -46.39 1.61
C MET A 320 4.77 -46.27 2.43
N MET A 321 4.82 -45.39 3.43
CA MET A 321 6.00 -45.30 4.30
C MET A 321 6.15 -46.56 5.13
N ARG A 322 7.38 -47.05 5.22
CA ARG A 322 7.74 -48.20 6.05
C ARG A 322 8.74 -47.75 7.09
N GLU A 323 8.58 -48.30 8.28
CA GLU A 323 9.60 -48.21 9.31
C GLU A 323 10.64 -49.30 9.07
N THR A 324 11.89 -48.90 8.96
CA THR A 324 13.04 -49.80 8.78
C THR A 324 14.05 -49.51 9.87
N SER A 325 14.45 -50.54 10.61
CA SER A 325 15.48 -50.41 11.64
C SER A 325 16.66 -51.32 11.33
N ALA A 326 17.89 -50.83 11.52
CA ALA A 326 19.07 -51.69 11.49
C ALA A 326 20.14 -51.23 12.48
N ASN A 327 20.98 -52.17 12.90
CA ASN A 327 22.12 -51.88 13.76
C ASN A 327 23.22 -51.19 12.96
N LEU A 328 23.86 -50.20 13.58
CA LEU A 328 25.04 -49.54 13.05
C LEU A 328 26.29 -50.42 13.28
N PRO A 329 27.36 -50.21 12.50
CA PRO A 329 28.64 -50.91 12.71
C PRO A 329 29.14 -50.74 14.15
N LYS A 330 29.85 -51.73 14.71
CA LYS A 330 30.32 -51.68 16.11
C LYS A 330 31.29 -50.53 16.36
N GLU A 331 31.99 -50.10 15.31
CA GLU A 331 32.87 -48.94 15.26
C GLU A 331 32.13 -47.64 15.59
N PHE A 332 30.79 -47.61 15.51
CA PHE A 332 29.98 -46.44 15.86
C PHE A 332 30.02 -46.11 17.36
N SER A 333 30.36 -47.07 18.21
CA SER A 333 30.44 -46.88 19.68
C SER A 333 31.60 -45.98 20.13
N THR A 334 32.61 -45.75 19.29
CA THR A 334 33.80 -44.95 19.60
C THR A 334 33.85 -43.59 18.88
N VAL A 335 32.73 -43.21 18.28
CA VAL A 335 32.62 -42.00 17.43
C VAL A 335 32.52 -40.76 18.30
N ASN A 336 33.23 -39.71 17.90
CA ASN A 336 33.21 -38.42 18.59
C ASN A 336 32.65 -37.27 17.72
N SER A 337 32.54 -37.50 16.40
CA SER A 337 32.05 -36.52 15.44
C SER A 337 31.06 -37.17 14.47
N VAL A 338 29.89 -36.55 14.28
CA VAL A 338 28.89 -37.01 13.32
C VAL A 338 28.54 -35.90 12.33
N LYS A 339 28.65 -36.19 11.03
CA LYS A 339 28.12 -35.38 9.94
C LYS A 339 26.79 -35.95 9.48
N LEU A 340 25.74 -35.15 9.56
CA LEU A 340 24.39 -35.51 9.12
C LEU A 340 24.08 -34.75 7.83
N SER A 341 23.78 -35.49 6.77
CA SER A 341 23.55 -34.94 5.42
C SER A 341 22.25 -35.46 4.81
N VAL A 342 21.57 -34.62 4.03
CA VAL A 342 20.39 -35.02 3.24
C VAL A 342 20.68 -34.76 1.78
N LYS A 343 20.53 -35.77 0.93
CA LYS A 343 20.77 -35.66 -0.51
C LYS A 343 19.56 -36.12 -1.32
N ALA A 344 19.13 -35.29 -2.26
CA ALA A 344 18.18 -35.69 -3.29
C ALA A 344 18.91 -36.46 -4.41
N LYS A 345 18.35 -37.60 -4.80
CA LYS A 345 18.85 -38.46 -5.88
C LYS A 345 17.87 -38.49 -7.05
N ALA A 346 18.31 -38.11 -8.24
CA ALA A 346 17.54 -38.30 -9.46
C ALA A 346 17.29 -39.79 -9.76
N THR A 347 16.37 -40.07 -10.69
CA THR A 347 16.05 -41.43 -11.15
C THR A 347 17.26 -42.17 -11.74
N ASP A 348 18.26 -41.44 -12.25
CA ASP A 348 19.52 -41.97 -12.76
C ASP A 348 20.63 -42.10 -11.69
N GLY A 349 20.33 -41.77 -10.43
CA GLY A 349 21.25 -41.83 -9.30
C GLY A 349 22.18 -40.62 -9.14
N SER A 350 22.07 -39.61 -10.01
CA SER A 350 22.83 -38.36 -9.88
C SER A 350 22.35 -37.52 -8.68
N ASP A 351 23.28 -36.79 -8.06
CA ASP A 351 22.96 -35.80 -7.02
C ASP A 351 22.23 -34.64 -7.69
N THR A 352 21.10 -34.22 -7.11
CA THR A 352 20.39 -33.02 -7.57
C THR A 352 20.39 -31.97 -6.47
N ASP A 353 20.63 -30.72 -6.86
CA ASP A 353 20.52 -29.54 -5.98
C ASP A 353 19.05 -29.14 -5.75
N PHE A 354 18.12 -29.94 -6.27
CA PHE A 354 16.69 -29.70 -6.11
C PHE A 354 16.33 -29.85 -4.63
N PHE A 355 15.56 -28.90 -4.10
CA PHE A 355 15.17 -28.82 -2.70
C PHE A 355 14.77 -30.22 -2.17
N ALA A 356 15.71 -30.92 -1.53
CA ALA A 356 15.43 -32.14 -0.80
C ALA A 356 14.55 -31.70 0.36
N GLN A 357 13.24 -31.76 0.16
CA GLN A 357 12.27 -31.14 1.05
C GLN A 357 12.40 -31.77 2.43
N TYR A 358 12.68 -30.91 3.42
CA TYR A 358 12.46 -31.11 4.86
C TYR A 358 12.55 -32.57 5.34
N ALA A 359 13.73 -33.18 5.32
CA ALA A 359 13.92 -34.41 6.10
C ALA A 359 14.03 -34.05 7.58
N THR A 360 13.50 -34.91 8.45
CA THR A 360 13.73 -34.82 9.89
C THR A 360 14.80 -35.82 10.27
N ILE A 361 15.96 -35.37 10.73
CA ILE A 361 16.98 -36.25 11.29
C ILE A 361 17.06 -36.03 12.80
N ARG A 362 16.93 -37.09 13.57
CA ARG A 362 17.01 -37.09 15.04
C ARG A 362 18.22 -37.90 15.46
N TYR A 363 19.07 -37.35 16.31
CA TYR A 363 20.13 -38.08 16.98
C TYR A 363 19.79 -38.16 18.46
N VAL A 364 19.69 -39.36 18.99
CA VAL A 364 19.34 -39.63 20.39
C VAL A 364 20.51 -40.31 21.05
N VAL A 365 21.00 -39.74 22.15
CA VAL A 365 22.04 -40.37 22.96
C VAL A 365 21.43 -41.56 23.71
N ASP A 366 21.90 -42.76 23.39
CA ASP A 366 21.45 -44.03 23.98
C ASP A 366 22.69 -44.87 24.36
N GLU A 367 22.66 -45.47 25.54
CA GLU A 367 23.71 -46.38 26.03
C GLU A 367 23.63 -47.78 25.39
N GLY A 368 22.53 -48.06 24.69
CA GLY A 368 22.32 -49.29 23.94
C GLY A 368 23.21 -49.45 22.70
N PRO A 369 23.09 -50.59 21.98
CA PRO A 369 23.79 -50.77 20.73
C PRO A 369 23.33 -49.73 19.71
N ALA A 370 24.31 -49.10 19.05
CA ALA A 370 24.05 -48.09 18.03
C ALA A 370 23.14 -48.66 16.93
N ARG A 371 22.03 -47.97 16.64
CA ARG A 371 21.04 -48.37 15.64
C ARG A 371 20.42 -47.14 14.98
N TYR A 372 19.78 -47.33 13.84
CA TYR A 372 18.92 -46.32 13.26
C TYR A 372 17.51 -46.87 13.02
N GLU A 373 16.54 -45.96 13.06
CA GLU A 373 15.14 -46.16 12.71
C GLU A 373 14.80 -45.14 11.61
N LEU A 374 14.36 -45.63 10.45
CA LEU A 374 13.98 -44.80 9.30
C LEU A 374 12.51 -45.02 9.00
N THR A 375 11.71 -43.96 9.11
CA THR A 375 10.35 -43.91 8.59
C THR A 375 10.36 -43.14 7.28
N ALA A 376 10.36 -43.85 6.16
CA ALA A 376 10.40 -43.26 4.82
C ALA A 376 9.78 -44.18 3.77
N LEU A 377 9.72 -43.72 2.52
CA LEU A 377 9.41 -44.60 1.39
C LEU A 377 10.49 -45.68 1.23
N PRO A 378 10.17 -46.88 0.71
CA PRO A 378 11.12 -47.99 0.55
C PRO A 378 12.36 -47.68 -0.31
N SER A 379 12.27 -46.65 -1.14
CA SER A 379 13.35 -46.17 -2.01
C SER A 379 14.34 -45.26 -1.31
N ALA A 380 13.98 -44.68 -0.16
CA ALA A 380 14.90 -43.88 0.66
C ALA A 380 15.79 -44.78 1.52
N LYS A 381 17.08 -44.48 1.59
CA LYS A 381 18.06 -45.29 2.35
C LYS A 381 19.08 -44.40 3.05
N PRO A 382 19.47 -44.73 4.30
CA PRO A 382 20.57 -44.06 4.96
C PRO A 382 21.89 -44.73 4.54
N VAL A 383 22.83 -43.93 4.04
CA VAL A 383 24.20 -44.34 3.74
C VAL A 383 25.09 -43.91 4.88
N VAL A 384 25.67 -44.88 5.59
CA VAL A 384 26.56 -44.65 6.73
C VAL A 384 28.00 -44.92 6.28
N LYS A 385 28.87 -43.92 6.43
CA LYS A 385 30.32 -44.07 6.19
C LYS A 385 31.09 -43.72 7.46
N VAL A 386 31.90 -44.65 7.93
CA VAL A 386 32.72 -44.50 9.13
C VAL A 386 34.18 -44.25 8.70
N GLU A 387 34.75 -43.14 9.15
CA GLU A 387 36.14 -42.75 8.90
C GLU A 387 36.83 -42.46 10.24
N GLY A 388 37.36 -43.51 10.88
CA GLY A 388 37.98 -43.41 12.20
C GLY A 388 36.96 -43.01 13.27
N GLN A 389 37.17 -41.85 13.90
CA GLN A 389 36.26 -41.30 14.93
C GLN A 389 35.18 -40.35 14.38
N ALA A 390 35.14 -40.17 13.06
CA ALA A 390 34.13 -39.38 12.38
C ALA A 390 33.17 -40.30 11.61
N VAL A 391 31.87 -40.02 11.67
CA VAL A 391 30.87 -40.73 10.87
C VAL A 391 30.08 -39.75 10.05
N SER A 392 29.85 -40.07 8.77
CA SER A 392 28.88 -39.37 7.94
C SER A 392 27.65 -40.27 7.72
N ILE A 393 26.48 -39.73 8.04
CA ILE A 393 25.19 -40.36 7.78
C ILE A 393 24.49 -39.49 6.75
N THR A 394 24.32 -40.04 5.54
CA THR A 394 23.63 -39.36 4.45
C THR A 394 22.31 -40.03 4.18
N LEU A 395 21.20 -39.33 4.36
CA LEU A 395 19.89 -39.80 3.93
C LEU A 395 19.71 -39.51 2.44
N GLU A 396 19.68 -40.56 1.63
CA GLU A 396 19.39 -40.45 0.20
C GLU A 396 17.88 -40.57 -0.03
N VAL A 397 17.29 -39.49 -0.55
CA VAL A 397 15.85 -39.40 -0.83
C VAL A 397 15.65 -39.28 -2.35
N PRO A 398 14.77 -40.08 -2.97
CA PRO A 398 14.53 -39.99 -4.40
C PRO A 398 13.86 -38.65 -4.76
N SER A 399 14.27 -38.04 -5.87
CA SER A 399 13.72 -36.77 -6.37
C SER A 399 12.24 -36.84 -6.74
N SER A 400 11.71 -38.05 -6.96
CA SER A 400 10.28 -38.29 -7.15
C SER A 400 9.46 -38.02 -5.89
N PHE A 401 10.12 -37.92 -4.73
CA PHE A 401 9.54 -37.46 -3.47
C PHE A 401 9.38 -35.94 -3.49
N ARG A 402 8.47 -35.43 -4.34
CA ARG A 402 8.10 -34.02 -4.45
C ARG A 402 6.87 -33.71 -3.60
N ASN A 403 6.89 -34.01 -2.30
CA ASN A 403 5.72 -33.78 -1.46
C ASN A 403 6.07 -33.23 -0.07
N SER A 404 5.71 -31.97 0.19
CA SER A 404 5.99 -31.27 1.43
C SER A 404 5.14 -31.76 2.62
N PHE A 405 4.10 -32.57 2.37
CA PHE A 405 3.18 -33.05 3.40
C PHE A 405 3.64 -34.30 4.13
N VAL A 406 4.71 -34.95 3.64
CA VAL A 406 5.26 -36.16 4.22
C VAL A 406 6.77 -36.02 4.26
N GLN A 407 7.36 -36.08 5.46
CA GLN A 407 8.80 -35.91 5.65
C GLN A 407 9.41 -37.24 6.09
N PRO A 408 10.52 -37.69 5.50
CA PRO A 408 11.22 -38.86 6.00
C PRO A 408 11.82 -38.53 7.36
N ILE A 409 11.68 -39.46 8.31
CA ILE A 409 12.21 -39.33 9.66
C ILE A 409 13.32 -40.37 9.84
N LEU A 410 14.55 -39.91 10.04
CA LEU A 410 15.68 -40.75 10.39
C LEU A 410 16.07 -40.51 11.84
N THR A 411 15.86 -41.47 12.71
CA THR A 411 16.32 -41.45 14.10
C THR A 411 17.56 -42.31 14.24
N VAL A 412 18.65 -41.75 14.77
CA VAL A 412 19.92 -42.41 15.01
C VAL A 412 20.13 -42.49 16.52
N TYR A 413 20.32 -43.70 17.03
CA TYR A 413 20.64 -43.96 18.42
C TYR A 413 22.12 -44.30 18.51
N GLY A 414 22.85 -43.61 19.39
CA GLY A 414 24.28 -43.77 19.50
C GLY A 414 24.88 -43.11 20.74
N PRO A 415 26.21 -43.18 20.89
CA PRO A 415 26.89 -42.62 22.06
C PRO A 415 26.84 -41.08 22.08
N ALA A 416 27.18 -40.51 23.22
CA ALA A 416 27.46 -39.09 23.36
C ALA A 416 28.60 -38.67 22.40
N ILE A 417 28.40 -37.58 21.64
CA ILE A 417 29.38 -37.05 20.66
C ILE A 417 29.75 -35.61 20.99
N ALA A 418 30.98 -35.21 20.68
CA ALA A 418 31.47 -33.86 20.90
C ALA A 418 31.16 -32.89 19.75
N THR A 419 31.00 -33.39 18.52
CA THR A 419 30.78 -32.54 17.33
C THR A 419 29.66 -33.08 16.45
N VAL A 420 28.71 -32.20 16.10
CA VAL A 420 27.65 -32.44 15.13
C VAL A 420 27.81 -31.45 13.97
N VAL A 421 28.03 -31.98 12.77
CA VAL A 421 28.07 -31.21 11.52
C VAL A 421 26.78 -31.44 10.75
N VAL A 422 26.08 -30.36 10.40
CA VAL A 422 24.80 -30.41 9.72
C VAL A 422 24.93 -29.89 8.29
N ASP A 423 24.57 -30.73 7.34
CA ASP A 423 24.61 -30.45 5.90
C ASP A 423 23.21 -30.69 5.33
N SER A 424 22.31 -29.72 5.53
CA SER A 424 20.89 -29.83 5.14
C SER A 424 20.65 -29.68 3.63
N GLY A 425 21.70 -29.37 2.85
CA GLY A 425 21.55 -28.79 1.52
C GLY A 425 20.68 -27.53 1.52
N ASN A 426 20.17 -27.16 0.34
CA ASN A 426 19.31 -25.98 0.16
C ASN A 426 17.84 -26.19 0.61
N GLY A 427 17.45 -27.42 1.00
CA GLY A 427 16.06 -27.85 1.17
C GLY A 427 15.42 -27.67 2.55
N GLY A 428 16.15 -27.11 3.52
CA GLY A 428 15.59 -26.71 4.82
C GLY A 428 15.31 -27.82 5.83
N SER A 429 16.18 -28.84 5.90
CA SER A 429 15.96 -29.99 6.80
C SER A 429 15.97 -29.62 8.29
N GLN A 430 15.12 -30.30 9.05
CA GLN A 430 15.07 -30.20 10.51
C GLN A 430 15.97 -31.26 11.13
N LEU A 431 16.89 -30.82 11.98
CA LEU A 431 17.76 -31.68 12.76
C LEU A 431 17.47 -31.53 14.25
N SER A 432 17.47 -32.64 14.97
CA SER A 432 17.33 -32.66 16.41
C SER A 432 18.43 -33.50 17.02
N TYR A 433 19.15 -32.93 17.98
CA TYR A 433 20.12 -33.62 18.81
C TYR A 433 19.56 -33.68 20.24
N ASN A 434 19.18 -34.86 20.69
CA ASN A 434 18.68 -35.08 22.03
C ASN A 434 19.78 -35.76 22.86
N GLY A 435 20.51 -34.93 23.61
CA GLY A 435 21.57 -35.37 24.52
C GLY A 435 21.06 -35.51 25.96
N THR A 436 21.88 -36.16 26.79
CA THR A 436 21.65 -36.24 28.24
C THR A 436 22.52 -35.20 28.95
N THR A 437 23.49 -35.62 29.76
CA THR A 437 24.47 -34.72 30.38
C THR A 437 25.82 -34.93 29.70
N GLN A 438 26.39 -33.88 29.11
CA GLN A 438 27.65 -33.93 28.37
C GLN A 438 28.54 -32.74 28.72
N ASP A 439 29.86 -32.93 28.61
CA ASP A 439 30.80 -31.84 28.86
C ASP A 439 30.79 -30.84 27.71
N THR A 440 31.01 -31.28 26.48
CA THR A 440 31.17 -30.37 25.34
C THR A 440 30.37 -30.81 24.12
N LEU A 441 29.67 -29.88 23.49
CA LEU A 441 29.01 -30.08 22.19
C LEU A 441 29.34 -28.94 21.23
N THR A 442 29.79 -29.27 20.02
CA THR A 442 29.98 -28.32 18.93
C THR A 442 28.95 -28.59 17.85
N VAL A 443 28.14 -27.58 17.50
CA VAL A 443 27.16 -27.62 16.42
C VAL A 443 27.69 -26.75 15.27
N ASP A 444 27.97 -27.37 14.12
CA ASP A 444 28.44 -26.66 12.91
C ASP A 444 27.46 -26.87 11.76
N SER A 445 26.84 -25.80 11.29
CA SER A 445 25.83 -25.85 10.23
C SER A 445 26.36 -25.26 8.92
N LEU A 446 26.25 -26.00 7.82
CA LEU A 446 26.82 -25.62 6.53
C LEU A 446 25.88 -24.79 5.64
N HIS A 447 24.58 -24.70 5.94
CA HIS A 447 23.58 -24.07 5.08
C HIS A 447 22.62 -23.13 5.85
N GLU A 448 22.20 -22.03 5.22
CA GLU A 448 21.31 -21.02 5.83
C GLU A 448 19.90 -21.54 6.15
N ASN A 449 19.42 -22.58 5.45
CA ASN A 449 18.09 -23.11 5.67
C ASN A 449 18.05 -24.21 6.76
N SER A 450 19.18 -24.56 7.38
CA SER A 450 19.21 -25.58 8.44
C SER A 450 18.40 -25.15 9.66
N GLN A 451 17.57 -26.04 10.19
CA GLN A 451 16.88 -25.87 11.47
C GLN A 451 17.37 -26.93 12.44
N ILE A 452 18.13 -26.54 13.46
CA ILE A 452 18.75 -27.47 14.41
C ILE A 452 18.13 -27.23 15.78
N SER A 453 17.70 -28.29 16.45
CA SER A 453 17.24 -28.26 17.83
C SER A 453 18.15 -29.12 18.69
N VAL A 454 18.52 -28.63 19.85
CA VAL A 454 19.39 -29.34 20.80
C VAL A 454 18.74 -29.31 22.17
N ALA A 455 18.61 -30.49 22.77
CA ALA A 455 18.07 -30.67 24.11
C ALA A 455 19.09 -31.40 24.99
N GLY A 456 19.15 -31.04 26.28
CA GLY A 456 20.05 -31.68 27.27
C GLY A 456 20.75 -30.72 28.22
N SER A 457 21.73 -31.21 28.96
CA SER A 457 22.54 -30.43 29.90
C SER A 457 24.01 -30.45 29.50
N TYR A 458 24.61 -29.26 29.32
CA TYR A 458 25.95 -29.10 28.75
C TYR A 458 26.84 -28.19 29.59
N GLN A 459 28.11 -28.56 29.80
CA GLN A 459 29.10 -27.64 30.37
C GLN A 459 29.49 -26.56 29.36
N LYS A 460 29.74 -26.95 28.10
CA LYS A 460 30.08 -26.03 27.02
C LYS A 460 29.37 -26.40 25.72
N VAL A 461 28.68 -25.43 25.11
CA VAL A 461 28.14 -25.57 23.75
C VAL A 461 28.81 -24.54 22.85
N SER A 462 29.31 -24.96 21.69
CA SER A 462 29.85 -24.07 20.66
C SER A 462 29.00 -24.14 19.40
N VAL A 463 28.42 -23.02 18.99
CA VAL A 463 27.60 -22.92 17.77
C VAL A 463 28.37 -22.16 16.70
N LYS A 464 28.47 -22.77 15.51
CA LYS A 464 29.17 -22.24 14.34
C LYS A 464 28.35 -22.47 13.08
N GLY A 465 28.61 -21.67 12.04
CA GLY A 465 28.04 -21.90 10.72
C GLY A 465 26.85 -20.98 10.42
N LEU A 466 25.83 -21.50 9.74
CA LEU A 466 24.69 -20.77 9.17
C LEU A 466 23.34 -21.37 9.61
N GLY A 467 22.24 -20.64 9.44
CA GLY A 467 20.89 -21.15 9.71
C GLY A 467 20.45 -21.00 11.16
N SER A 468 19.44 -21.74 11.57
CA SER A 468 18.80 -21.60 12.90
C SER A 468 19.18 -22.74 13.85
N VAL A 469 19.60 -22.39 15.06
CA VAL A 469 19.97 -23.33 16.13
C VAL A 469 19.17 -22.98 17.39
N ALA A 470 18.27 -23.86 17.79
CA ALA A 470 17.45 -23.74 18.98
C ALA A 470 17.99 -24.63 20.11
N LEU A 471 18.32 -24.00 21.23
CA LEU A 471 18.85 -24.59 22.47
C LEU A 471 17.88 -24.34 23.63
N ASP A 472 16.59 -24.10 23.33
CA ASP A 472 15.59 -23.66 24.31
C ASP A 472 15.29 -24.76 25.36
N GLU A 473 15.40 -26.02 24.96
CA GLU A 473 15.26 -27.20 25.84
C GLU A 473 16.61 -27.63 26.47
N SER A 474 17.62 -26.76 26.47
CA SER A 474 18.96 -27.04 27.01
C SER A 474 19.32 -26.19 28.23
N THR A 475 20.06 -26.77 29.17
CA THR A 475 20.75 -26.05 30.26
C THR A 475 22.24 -25.97 29.96
N ILE A 476 22.79 -24.76 29.82
CA ILE A 476 24.16 -24.56 29.31
C ILE A 476 24.97 -23.72 30.29
N GLN A 477 26.15 -24.22 30.72
CA GLN A 477 27.04 -23.40 31.56
C GLN A 477 27.81 -22.35 30.74
N SER A 478 28.41 -22.72 29.62
CA SER A 478 29.13 -21.80 28.73
C SER A 478 28.66 -21.96 27.28
N LEU A 479 28.03 -20.94 26.71
CA LEU A 479 27.63 -20.90 25.31
C LEU A 479 28.61 -20.05 24.49
N GLU A 480 29.28 -20.64 23.52
CA GLU A 480 30.18 -19.95 22.57
C GLU A 480 29.51 -19.85 21.20
N VAL A 481 29.18 -18.64 20.75
CA VAL A 481 28.52 -18.42 19.44
C VAL A 481 29.49 -17.71 18.49
N GLN A 482 29.78 -18.32 17.34
CA GLN A 482 30.54 -17.69 16.26
C GLN A 482 29.57 -17.10 15.23
N ALA A 483 29.24 -15.83 15.39
CA ALA A 483 28.28 -15.12 14.56
C ALA A 483 28.77 -15.02 13.10
N LYS A 484 28.06 -15.67 12.18
CA LYS A 484 28.20 -15.52 10.73
C LYS A 484 26.89 -14.99 10.13
N SER A 485 26.94 -14.53 8.88
CA SER A 485 25.73 -14.13 8.12
C SER A 485 24.68 -15.23 8.16
N GLY A 486 23.41 -14.92 8.42
CA GLY A 486 22.33 -15.90 8.36
C GLY A 486 22.26 -16.89 9.54
N LEU A 487 23.11 -16.74 10.56
CA LEU A 487 23.04 -17.55 11.78
C LEU A 487 22.03 -16.94 12.77
N GLN A 488 21.08 -17.76 13.21
CA GLN A 488 20.13 -17.47 14.26
C GLN A 488 20.30 -18.48 15.40
N VAL A 489 20.49 -18.02 16.63
CA VAL A 489 20.63 -18.91 17.79
C VAL A 489 19.60 -18.52 18.84
N SER A 490 18.75 -19.46 19.27
CA SER A 490 17.94 -19.33 20.48
C SER A 490 18.50 -20.23 21.57
N ALA A 491 18.52 -19.78 22.82
CA ALA A 491 18.85 -20.64 23.96
C ALA A 491 18.02 -20.29 25.18
N GLY A 492 17.66 -21.32 25.94
CA GLY A 492 17.01 -21.21 27.26
C GLY A 492 18.03 -20.76 28.31
N THR A 493 18.16 -21.50 29.40
CA THR A 493 19.02 -21.07 30.53
C THR A 493 20.51 -21.18 30.22
N VAL A 494 21.19 -20.04 30.16
CA VAL A 494 22.64 -19.93 29.94
C VAL A 494 23.33 -19.23 31.10
N ARG A 495 24.41 -19.83 31.65
CA ARG A 495 25.16 -19.19 32.74
C ARG A 495 26.18 -18.18 32.20
N GLU A 496 27.02 -18.56 31.25
CA GLU A 496 28.04 -17.70 30.64
C GLU A 496 27.87 -17.68 29.11
N LEU A 497 27.94 -16.49 28.52
CA LEU A 497 27.84 -16.30 27.07
C LEU A 497 29.15 -15.73 26.53
N ASN A 498 29.68 -16.34 25.48
CA ASN A 498 30.81 -15.83 24.71
C ASN A 498 30.43 -15.71 23.23
N VAL A 499 30.27 -14.50 22.72
CA VAL A 499 29.93 -14.23 21.32
C VAL A 499 31.18 -13.72 20.60
N THR A 500 31.56 -14.40 19.53
CA THR A 500 32.64 -13.97 18.63
C THR A 500 32.04 -13.61 17.28
N GLN A 501 32.38 -12.44 16.74
CA GLN A 501 31.90 -11.91 15.48
C GLN A 501 33.06 -11.37 14.64
N PRO A 502 33.02 -11.51 13.29
CA PRO A 502 34.02 -10.89 12.41
C PRO A 502 34.01 -9.35 12.47
N ASP A 503 35.19 -8.74 12.29
CA ASP A 503 35.41 -7.28 12.37
C ASP A 503 34.70 -6.49 11.25
N VAL A 504 34.39 -7.14 10.13
CA VAL A 504 33.73 -6.53 8.96
C VAL A 504 32.54 -7.39 8.56
N CYS A 505 31.35 -6.79 8.49
CA CYS A 505 30.16 -7.47 7.98
C CYS A 505 30.39 -7.86 6.52
N ALA A 506 30.03 -9.09 6.14
CA ALA A 506 29.94 -9.42 4.71
C ALA A 506 28.92 -8.48 4.03
N GLY A 507 29.14 -8.12 2.76
CA GLY A 507 28.30 -7.16 2.04
C GLY A 507 26.83 -7.58 2.02
N GLY A 508 25.94 -6.71 2.51
CA GLY A 508 24.48 -6.96 2.56
C GLY A 508 23.96 -7.58 3.88
N VAL A 509 24.82 -7.83 4.87
CA VAL A 509 24.42 -8.36 6.17
C VAL A 509 23.98 -7.23 7.10
N THR A 510 22.71 -7.24 7.50
CA THR A 510 22.16 -6.38 8.57
C THR A 510 22.05 -7.18 9.87
N SER A 511 21.91 -6.50 11.00
CA SER A 511 21.65 -7.14 12.31
C SER A 511 20.37 -8.00 12.36
N GLU A 512 19.49 -7.88 11.35
CA GLU A 512 18.29 -8.73 11.22
C GLU A 512 18.62 -10.13 10.68
N ASN A 513 19.68 -10.25 9.87
CA ASN A 513 20.08 -11.53 9.26
C ASN A 513 20.95 -12.39 10.18
N THR A 514 21.55 -11.80 11.21
CA THR A 514 22.32 -12.51 12.24
C THR A 514 21.80 -12.09 13.60
N SER A 515 21.10 -13.00 14.28
CA SER A 515 20.52 -12.71 15.59
C SER A 515 20.74 -13.84 16.59
N VAL A 516 21.05 -13.49 17.82
CA VAL A 516 21.21 -14.41 18.94
C VAL A 516 20.17 -13.99 19.98
N ARG A 517 19.18 -14.83 20.22
CA ARG A 517 18.14 -14.62 21.23
C ARG A 517 18.40 -15.53 22.41
N LEU A 518 18.43 -14.99 23.61
CA LEU A 518 18.78 -15.74 24.81
C LEU A 518 17.79 -15.42 25.91
N TYR A 519 17.39 -16.44 26.66
CA TYR A 519 16.50 -16.30 27.81
C TYR A 519 17.26 -16.56 29.12
N GLY A 520 16.92 -15.86 30.20
CA GLY A 520 17.37 -16.27 31.55
C GLY A 520 18.88 -16.37 31.77
N ILE A 521 19.67 -15.37 31.35
CA ILE A 521 21.12 -15.32 31.61
C ILE A 521 21.38 -15.06 33.10
N THR A 522 21.92 -16.05 33.81
CA THR A 522 22.04 -16.01 35.27
C THR A 522 23.28 -15.29 35.81
N SER A 523 24.38 -15.18 35.04
CA SER A 523 25.60 -14.52 35.53
C SER A 523 25.61 -13.00 35.37
N GLY A 524 24.64 -12.43 34.65
CA GLY A 524 24.59 -10.99 34.34
C GLY A 524 25.75 -10.47 33.47
N ALA A 525 26.67 -11.33 33.04
CA ALA A 525 27.85 -10.97 32.26
C ALA A 525 27.93 -11.79 30.97
N MET A 526 28.26 -11.12 29.88
CA MET A 526 28.58 -11.74 28.60
C MET A 526 29.97 -11.31 28.14
N THR A 527 30.67 -12.18 27.42
CA THR A 527 31.90 -11.82 26.72
C THR A 527 31.56 -11.65 25.24
N TYR A 528 31.89 -10.50 24.67
CA TYR A 528 31.65 -10.19 23.26
C TYR A 528 32.99 -9.76 22.63
N ASN A 529 33.47 -10.51 21.63
CA ASN A 529 34.79 -10.33 21.02
C ASN A 529 35.93 -10.22 22.05
N GLY A 530 35.86 -11.02 23.13
CA GLY A 530 36.84 -11.03 24.21
C GLY A 530 36.70 -9.91 25.24
N GLN A 531 35.73 -9.00 25.10
CA GLN A 531 35.42 -7.95 26.07
C GLN A 531 34.23 -8.32 26.95
N SER A 532 34.34 -8.11 28.26
CA SER A 532 33.21 -8.33 29.18
C SER A 532 32.22 -7.17 29.10
N LEU A 533 30.96 -7.50 28.82
CA LEU A 533 29.82 -6.59 28.72
C LEU A 533 28.70 -7.05 29.67
N PRO A 534 27.83 -6.14 30.15
CA PRO A 534 26.62 -6.53 30.86
C PRO A 534 25.70 -7.34 29.94
N ALA A 535 24.99 -8.31 30.49
CA ALA A 535 24.03 -9.15 29.79
C ALA A 535 22.73 -8.37 29.49
N GLU A 536 22.84 -7.31 28.70
CA GLU A 536 21.72 -6.50 28.18
C GLU A 536 21.57 -6.69 26.66
N THR A 537 20.40 -6.36 26.12
CA THR A 537 20.19 -6.38 24.66
C THR A 537 21.19 -5.47 23.96
N HIS A 538 22.05 -6.05 23.12
CA HIS A 538 23.10 -5.36 22.40
C HIS A 538 22.92 -5.53 20.89
N ARG A 539 22.85 -4.42 20.15
CA ARG A 539 22.73 -4.42 18.70
C ARG A 539 23.97 -3.80 18.08
N THR A 540 24.71 -4.58 17.31
CA THR A 540 25.84 -4.10 16.50
C THR A 540 25.46 -4.05 15.03
N GLY A 541 26.36 -3.54 14.18
CA GLY A 541 26.13 -3.48 12.73
C GLY A 541 25.92 -4.86 12.08
N CYS A 542 26.56 -5.92 12.59
CA CYS A 542 26.49 -7.26 11.97
C CYS A 542 25.86 -8.36 12.84
N ALA A 543 25.51 -8.12 14.11
CA ALA A 543 24.71 -9.06 14.89
C ALA A 543 23.82 -8.34 15.90
N SER A 544 22.65 -8.92 16.16
CA SER A 544 21.81 -8.54 17.29
C SER A 544 21.84 -9.62 18.36
N VAL A 545 22.25 -9.27 19.59
CA VAL A 545 22.12 -10.13 20.75
C VAL A 545 20.95 -9.59 21.57
N VAL A 546 19.85 -10.35 21.61
CA VAL A 546 18.64 -10.00 22.35
C VAL A 546 18.59 -10.90 23.58
N ILE A 547 18.54 -10.26 24.75
CA ILE A 547 18.43 -10.96 26.04
C ILE A 547 17.02 -10.67 26.55
N GLU A 548 16.21 -11.72 26.62
CA GLU A 548 14.83 -11.66 27.07
C GLU A 548 14.73 -12.24 28.49
N PRO A 549 13.86 -11.70 29.36
CA PRO A 549 13.58 -12.31 30.65
C PRO A 549 13.04 -13.71 30.43
N SER A 550 13.44 -14.70 31.24
CA SER A 550 12.87 -16.04 31.16
C SER A 550 11.36 -15.96 31.38
N GLU A 551 10.57 -16.66 30.54
CA GLU A 551 9.10 -16.57 30.51
C GLU A 551 8.40 -16.74 31.89
N ASP A 552 9.09 -17.32 32.88
CA ASP A 552 8.64 -17.42 34.29
C ASP A 552 8.43 -16.08 35.03
N GLU A 553 9.03 -14.96 34.59
CA GLU A 553 8.84 -13.65 35.25
C GLU A 553 7.65 -12.85 34.69
N SER A 554 7.13 -13.21 33.51
CA SER A 554 6.03 -12.47 32.86
C SER A 554 4.65 -12.69 33.48
N MET A 555 4.52 -13.64 34.42
CA MET A 555 3.29 -13.96 35.14
C MET A 555 3.19 -13.28 36.52
N LEU A 556 4.16 -12.43 36.90
CA LEU A 556 4.21 -11.79 38.22
C LEU A 556 4.28 -10.25 38.22
N GLN A 557 3.92 -9.57 37.13
CA GLN A 557 3.71 -8.11 37.14
C GLN A 557 2.37 -7.68 36.56
#